data_AF-A0A3Q3MNU2-F1
#
_entry.id   AF-A0A3Q3MNU2-F1
#
_cell.length_a   1.000
_cell.length_b   1.000
_cell.length_c   1.000
_cell.angle_alpha   90.00
_cell.angle_beta   90.00
_cell.angle_gamma   90.00
#
_symmetry.space_group_name_H-M   'P 1'
#
loop_
_entity.id
_entity.type
_entity.pdbx_description
1 polymer ?
#
loop_
_entity_poly.entity_id
_entity_poly.type
_entity_poly.pdbx_seq_one_letter_code
_entity_poly.pdbx_strand_id
1 'polypeptide(L)'
;MHFFRYRKFINQHLIGQMSSNRCDTVIQQRGITETNSNMCKGRNTFILASTNVVTPICGRAGTPHGDMTRSTTPFHIIVCTLKNQGARRPHCQYRGQAHTAYVIIKCEQGHPVHFDGDIMYVN
;
A
#
# COMPACT_ATOMS: atom_id res chain seq x y z
N MET A 1 16.73 8.98 -7.84
CA MET A 1 15.33 8.61 -8.17
C MET A 1 14.74 7.58 -7.20
N HIS A 2 15.42 6.45 -6.95
CA HIS A 2 14.91 5.34 -6.12
C HIS A 2 14.49 5.74 -4.69
N PHE A 3 15.26 6.60 -4.02
CA PHE A 3 14.95 7.08 -2.66
C PHE A 3 13.56 7.72 -2.53
N PHE A 4 13.15 8.55 -3.50
CA PHE A 4 11.83 9.19 -3.47
C PHE A 4 10.70 8.18 -3.67
N ARG A 5 10.92 7.14 -4.48
CA ARG A 5 9.93 6.07 -4.69
C ARG A 5 9.78 5.18 -3.47
N TYR A 6 10.89 4.84 -2.80
CA TYR A 6 10.86 4.11 -1.53
C TYR A 6 10.14 4.90 -0.44
N ARG A 7 10.47 6.19 -0.26
CA ARG A 7 9.77 7.05 0.71
C ARG A 7 8.28 7.20 0.38
N LYS A 8 7.93 7.35 -0.90
CA LYS A 8 6.53 7.36 -1.36
C LYS A 8 5.83 6.03 -1.05
N PHE A 9 6.48 4.90 -1.27
CA PHE A 9 5.96 3.58 -0.93
C PHE A 9 5.67 3.49 0.58
N ILE A 10 6.62 3.88 1.44
CA ILE A 10 6.42 3.87 2.89
C ILE A 10 5.20 4.72 3.28
N ASN A 11 5.14 5.96 2.77
CA ASN A 11 4.03 6.87 3.07
C ASN A 11 2.68 6.31 2.59
N GLN A 12 2.63 5.73 1.39
CA GLN A 12 1.38 5.25 0.82
C GLN A 12 0.93 3.90 1.37
N HIS A 13 1.86 3.02 1.73
CA HIS A 13 1.56 1.61 1.90
C HIS A 13 1.94 1.02 3.25
N LEU A 14 2.72 1.68 4.10
CA LEU A 14 3.10 1.14 5.41
C LEU A 14 2.47 1.91 6.57
N ILE A 15 1.85 1.19 7.49
CA ILE A 15 1.36 1.74 8.74
C ILE A 15 1.43 0.65 9.80
N GLY A 16 1.98 0.94 10.99
CA GLY A 16 2.13 -0.10 12.02
C GLY A 16 0.79 -0.66 12.48
N GLN A 17 -0.19 0.22 12.71
CA GLN A 17 -1.55 -0.15 13.08
C GLN A 17 -2.55 0.85 12.50
N MET A 18 -3.68 0.34 12.05
CA MET A 18 -4.80 1.11 11.53
C MET A 18 -6.05 0.23 11.56
N SER A 19 -7.22 0.86 11.63
CA SER A 19 -8.52 0.21 11.45
C SER A 19 -9.18 0.67 10.14
N SER A 20 -10.06 -0.15 9.57
CA SER A 20 -10.66 0.10 8.24
C SER A 20 -11.49 1.38 8.17
N ASN A 21 -12.06 1.86 9.29
CA ASN A 21 -12.79 3.12 9.37
C ASN A 21 -11.91 4.38 9.34
N ARG A 22 -10.57 4.25 9.33
CA ARG A 22 -9.64 5.40 9.34
C ARG A 22 -9.08 5.79 7.98
N CYS A 23 -9.55 5.17 6.89
CA CYS A 23 -9.04 5.43 5.54
C CYS A 23 -9.02 6.92 5.20
N ASP A 24 -10.13 7.63 5.40
CA ASP A 24 -10.28 9.06 5.07
C ASP A 24 -9.23 9.90 5.79
N THR A 25 -9.18 9.78 7.12
CA THR A 25 -8.26 10.53 7.98
C THR A 25 -6.80 10.24 7.64
N VAL A 26 -6.42 8.96 7.50
CA VAL A 26 -5.02 8.59 7.27
C VAL A 26 -4.56 9.03 5.88
N ILE A 27 -5.37 8.82 4.84
CA ILE A 27 -5.05 9.25 3.47
C ILE A 27 -4.93 10.76 3.38
N GLN A 28 -5.83 11.49 4.03
CA GLN A 28 -5.81 12.95 4.07
C GLN A 28 -4.58 13.49 4.81
N GLN A 29 -4.26 12.95 5.99
CA GLN A 29 -3.11 13.34 6.81
C GLN A 29 -1.78 13.08 6.08
N ARG A 30 -1.68 11.96 5.37
CA ARG A 30 -0.50 11.57 4.60
C ARG A 30 -0.40 12.21 3.22
N GLY A 31 -1.41 13.01 2.83
CA GLY A 31 -1.46 13.67 1.53
C GLY A 31 -1.41 12.71 0.34
N ILE A 32 -2.02 11.53 0.46
CA ILE A 32 -1.98 10.51 -0.58
C ILE A 32 -2.98 10.87 -1.68
N THR A 33 -2.47 11.14 -2.88
CA THR A 33 -3.23 11.44 -4.08
C THR A 33 -2.75 10.61 -5.26
N GLU A 34 -3.43 10.75 -6.39
CA GLU A 34 -2.85 10.38 -7.67
C GLU A 34 -1.53 11.12 -7.90
N THR A 35 -0.60 10.48 -8.63
CA THR A 35 0.74 11.02 -8.83
C THR A 35 0.66 12.37 -9.53
N ASN A 36 1.33 13.37 -8.96
CA ASN A 36 1.41 14.74 -9.49
C ASN A 36 0.03 15.43 -9.65
N SER A 37 -0.94 15.09 -8.80
CA SER A 37 -2.31 15.62 -8.84
C SER A 37 -2.89 15.84 -7.44
N ASN A 38 -3.97 16.62 -7.36
CA ASN A 38 -4.80 16.75 -6.15
C ASN A 38 -6.02 15.82 -6.16
N MET A 39 -6.19 15.00 -7.21
CA MET A 39 -7.25 13.99 -7.31
C MET A 39 -7.04 12.89 -6.28
N CYS A 40 -8.14 12.47 -5.65
CA CYS A 40 -8.14 11.40 -4.69
C CYS A 40 -7.73 10.10 -5.37
N LYS A 41 -6.79 9.35 -4.77
CA LYS A 41 -6.34 8.07 -5.33
C LYS A 41 -7.49 7.06 -5.27
N GLY A 42 -7.83 6.42 -6.39
CA GLY A 42 -8.98 5.51 -6.48
C GLY A 42 -8.90 4.30 -5.54
N ARG A 43 -7.70 3.74 -5.32
CA ARG A 43 -7.44 2.64 -4.38
C ARG A 43 -6.10 2.85 -3.68
N ASN A 44 -6.07 2.62 -2.38
CA ASN A 44 -4.82 2.58 -1.61
C ASN A 44 -4.87 1.46 -0.58
N THR A 45 -3.84 0.60 -0.59
CA THR A 45 -3.70 -0.48 0.38
C THR A 45 -2.63 -0.14 1.41
N PHE A 46 -2.96 -0.26 2.69
CA PHE A 46 -2.02 -0.20 3.79
C PHE A 46 -1.68 -1.60 4.27
N ILE A 47 -0.40 -1.94 4.29
CA ILE A 47 0.16 -3.10 4.93
C ILE A 47 0.36 -2.75 6.41
N LEU A 48 -0.25 -3.54 7.30
CA LEU A 48 -0.12 -3.38 8.75
C LEU A 48 1.21 -3.95 9.24
N ALA A 49 2.29 -3.27 8.87
CA ALA A 49 3.65 -3.69 9.16
C ALA A 49 4.62 -2.51 9.12
N SER A 50 5.78 -2.70 9.75
CA SER A 50 6.91 -1.77 9.70
C SER A 50 7.84 -2.07 8.52
N THR A 51 8.73 -1.11 8.21
CA THR A 51 9.68 -1.20 7.11
C THR A 51 10.60 -2.42 7.20
N ASN A 52 11.06 -2.79 8.41
CA ASN A 52 11.91 -3.94 8.64
C ASN A 52 11.22 -5.29 8.36
N VAL A 53 9.88 -5.33 8.37
CA VAL A 53 9.12 -6.54 8.04
C VAL A 53 8.84 -6.62 6.54
N VAL A 54 8.61 -5.47 5.87
CA VAL A 54 8.27 -5.45 4.44
C VAL A 54 9.50 -5.44 3.53
N THR A 55 10.61 -4.79 3.93
CA THR A 55 11.84 -4.72 3.12
C THR A 55 12.40 -6.10 2.74
N PRO A 56 12.41 -7.12 3.63
CA PRO A 56 12.85 -8.47 3.28
C PRO A 56 12.10 -9.15 2.13
N ILE A 57 10.89 -8.69 1.75
CA ILE A 57 10.18 -9.20 0.56
C ILE A 57 11.02 -8.96 -0.70
N CYS A 58 11.81 -7.89 -0.75
CA CYS A 58 12.71 -7.62 -1.87
C CYS A 58 13.96 -8.52 -1.93
N GLY A 59 13.95 -9.64 -1.21
CA GLY A 59 15.01 -10.63 -1.17
C GLY A 59 14.49 -11.92 -0.53
N ARG A 60 15.01 -12.26 0.66
CA ARG A 60 14.78 -13.57 1.30
C ARG A 60 13.32 -13.93 1.64
N ALA A 61 12.42 -12.96 1.73
CA ALA A 61 11.01 -13.17 2.09
C ALA A 61 10.05 -12.94 0.91
N GLY A 62 10.57 -12.96 -0.32
CA GLY A 62 9.78 -12.82 -1.52
C GLY A 62 10.12 -13.88 -2.57
N THR A 63 9.20 -14.04 -3.52
CA THR A 63 9.35 -14.90 -4.69
C THR A 63 9.04 -14.10 -5.95
N PRO A 64 9.70 -14.39 -7.10
CA PRO A 64 9.41 -13.70 -8.35
C PRO A 64 7.93 -13.81 -8.74
N HIS A 65 7.36 -12.71 -9.24
CA HIS A 65 5.99 -12.64 -9.76
C HIS A 65 5.97 -11.71 -10.97
N GLY A 66 6.41 -12.22 -12.13
CA GLY A 66 6.72 -11.38 -13.29
C GLY A 66 7.83 -10.37 -12.95
N ASP A 67 7.61 -9.10 -13.30
CA ASP A 67 8.51 -7.98 -12.96
C ASP A 67 8.37 -7.51 -11.50
N MET A 68 7.53 -8.17 -10.71
CA MET A 68 7.24 -7.87 -9.31
C MET A 68 7.77 -8.97 -8.39
N THR A 69 7.56 -8.80 -7.09
CA THR A 69 7.91 -9.75 -6.05
C THR A 69 6.71 -9.97 -5.14
N ARG A 70 6.31 -11.23 -4.97
CA ARG A 70 5.24 -11.64 -4.07
C ARG A 70 5.82 -12.04 -2.72
N SER A 71 5.20 -11.62 -1.62
CA SER A 71 5.57 -12.08 -0.29
C SER A 71 5.37 -13.59 -0.11
N THR A 72 6.27 -14.25 0.62
CA THR A 72 6.13 -15.68 0.95
C THR A 72 5.17 -15.95 2.11
N THR A 73 4.98 -14.96 2.98
CA THR A 73 3.99 -14.99 4.07
C THR A 73 2.91 -13.95 3.84
N PRO A 74 1.68 -14.19 4.33
CA PRO A 74 0.61 -13.21 4.22
C PRO A 74 0.76 -12.09 5.25
N PHE A 75 0.18 -10.95 4.93
CA PHE A 75 0.13 -9.75 5.77
C PHE A 75 -1.31 -9.38 6.08
N HIS A 76 -1.54 -8.80 7.26
CA HIS A 76 -2.77 -8.05 7.49
C HIS A 76 -2.71 -6.74 6.71
N ILE A 77 -3.76 -6.48 5.94
CA ILE A 77 -3.86 -5.28 5.10
C ILE A 77 -5.19 -4.59 5.30
N ILE A 78 -5.21 -3.29 4.99
CA ILE A 78 -6.41 -2.49 4.87
C ILE A 78 -6.46 -1.91 3.46
N VAL A 79 -7.48 -2.29 2.71
CA VAL A 79 -7.77 -1.75 1.39
C VAL A 79 -8.76 -0.59 1.52
N CYS A 80 -8.32 0.60 1.14
CA CYS A 80 -9.15 1.79 1.03
C CYS A 80 -9.56 2.01 -0.43
N THR A 81 -10.85 1.91 -0.73
CA THR A 81 -11.41 2.16 -2.08
C THR A 81 -12.23 3.44 -2.07
N LEU A 82 -11.96 4.35 -3.01
CA LEU A 82 -12.63 5.65 -3.11
C LEU A 82 -14.14 5.46 -3.34
N LYS A 83 -14.96 6.16 -2.55
CA LYS A 83 -16.43 6.13 -2.63
C LYS A 83 -16.96 7.20 -3.59
N ASN A 84 -16.39 8.40 -3.53
CA ASN A 84 -16.81 9.55 -4.31
C ASN A 84 -15.83 9.80 -5.47
N GLN A 85 -16.07 9.13 -6.59
CA GLN A 85 -15.24 9.23 -7.78
C GLN A 85 -15.08 10.68 -8.27
N GLY A 86 -13.91 11.03 -8.78
CA GLY A 86 -13.58 12.38 -9.24
C GLY A 86 -13.34 13.41 -8.12
N ALA A 87 -13.44 13.01 -6.85
CA ALA A 87 -13.14 13.89 -5.74
C ALA A 87 -11.67 14.35 -5.72
N ARG A 88 -11.47 15.53 -5.14
CA ARG A 88 -10.15 16.12 -4.87
C ARG A 88 -10.01 16.40 -3.39
N ARG A 89 -8.76 16.53 -2.92
CA ARG A 89 -8.50 16.97 -1.54
C ARG A 89 -9.19 18.32 -1.27
N PRO A 90 -9.76 18.54 -0.07
CA PRO A 90 -9.73 17.66 1.11
C PRO A 90 -10.89 16.64 1.19
N HIS A 91 -11.71 16.48 0.15
CA HIS A 91 -13.01 15.77 0.23
C HIS A 91 -12.94 14.26 -0.08
N CYS A 92 -11.79 13.61 0.06
CA CYS A 92 -11.67 12.19 -0.28
C CYS A 92 -12.38 11.30 0.76
N GLN A 93 -13.30 10.44 0.30
CA GLN A 93 -14.03 9.50 1.16
C GLN A 93 -13.82 8.06 0.69
N TYR A 94 -13.53 7.16 1.61
CA TYR A 94 -13.10 5.80 1.32
C TYR A 94 -13.94 4.75 2.06
N ARG A 95 -14.06 3.58 1.45
CA ARG A 95 -14.50 2.34 2.09
C ARG A 95 -13.25 1.54 2.43
N GLY A 96 -13.05 1.25 3.71
CA GLY A 96 -11.99 0.35 4.18
C GLY A 96 -12.47 -1.09 4.29
N GLN A 97 -11.62 -2.02 3.88
CA GLN A 97 -11.80 -3.46 4.07
C GLN A 97 -10.51 -4.03 4.67
N ALA A 98 -10.63 -4.87 5.69
CA ALA A 98 -9.50 -5.52 6.32
C ALA A 98 -9.51 -7.01 5.97
N HIS A 99 -8.37 -7.53 5.54
CA HIS A 99 -8.18 -8.95 5.27
C HIS A 99 -6.70 -9.32 5.32
N THR A 100 -6.43 -10.62 5.24
CA THR A 100 -5.08 -11.18 5.20
C THR A 100 -4.76 -11.59 3.77
N ALA A 101 -3.61 -11.17 3.24
CA ALA A 101 -3.24 -11.40 1.84
C ALA A 101 -1.73 -11.48 1.65
N TYR A 102 -1.30 -12.17 0.60
CA TYR A 102 0.04 -12.00 0.06
C TYR A 102 0.11 -10.67 -0.68
N VAL A 103 1.18 -9.91 -0.48
CA VAL A 103 1.37 -8.62 -1.14
C VAL A 103 2.31 -8.77 -2.33
N ILE A 104 2.02 -8.04 -3.40
CA ILE A 104 2.83 -7.98 -4.62
C ILE A 104 3.41 -6.57 -4.71
N ILE A 105 4.73 -6.49 -4.75
CA ILE A 105 5.45 -5.21 -4.75
C ILE A 105 6.55 -5.21 -5.82
N LYS A 106 6.86 -4.02 -6.34
CA LYS A 106 8.09 -3.83 -7.12
C LYS A 106 9.24 -3.50 -6.19
N CYS A 107 10.38 -4.13 -6.45
CA CYS A 107 11.62 -3.88 -5.74
C CYS A 107 12.67 -3.27 -6.67
N GLU A 108 13.39 -2.27 -6.17
CA GLU A 108 14.53 -1.65 -6.86
C GLU A 108 15.67 -1.53 -5.84
N GLN A 109 16.85 -2.09 -6.17
CA GLN A 109 18.03 -2.07 -5.30
C GLN A 109 17.74 -2.59 -3.88
N GLY A 110 16.93 -3.65 -3.76
CA GLY A 110 16.55 -4.24 -2.47
C GLY A 110 15.49 -3.47 -1.67
N HIS A 111 14.92 -2.39 -2.21
CA HIS A 111 13.90 -1.59 -1.55
C HIS A 111 12.54 -1.63 -2.26
N PRO A 112 11.42 -1.64 -1.53
CA PRO A 112 10.09 -1.64 -2.12
C PRO A 112 9.74 -0.24 -2.67
N VAL A 113 9.31 -0.16 -3.93
CA VAL A 113 9.08 1.13 -4.61
C VAL A 113 7.69 1.28 -5.22
N HIS A 114 6.92 0.19 -5.29
CA HIS A 114 5.55 0.18 -5.80
C HIS A 114 4.77 -0.96 -5.18
N PHE A 115 3.49 -0.74 -4.87
CA PHE A 115 2.54 -1.77 -4.50
C PHE A 115 1.68 -2.07 -5.72
N ASP A 116 1.72 -3.29 -6.20
CA ASP A 116 1.01 -3.73 -7.41
C ASP A 116 -0.37 -4.29 -7.05
N GLY A 117 -0.43 -5.12 -6.00
CA GLY A 117 -1.68 -5.76 -5.62
C GLY A 117 -1.56 -6.68 -4.42
N ASP A 118 -2.66 -7.37 -4.16
CA ASP A 118 -2.82 -8.35 -3.09
C ASP A 118 -3.52 -9.62 -3.61
N ILE A 119 -3.08 -10.79 -3.13
CA ILE A 119 -3.73 -12.09 -3.37
C ILE A 119 -4.28 -12.55 -2.02
N MET A 120 -5.61 -12.62 -1.91
CA MET A 120 -6.27 -13.03 -0.67
C MET A 120 -5.73 -14.37 -0.18
N TYR A 121 -5.35 -14.43 1.09
CA TYR A 121 -4.94 -15.66 1.74
C TYR A 121 -6.19 -16.45 2.09
N VAL A 122 -6.35 -17.61 1.45
CA VAL A 122 -7.37 -18.59 1.78
C VAL A 122 -6.65 -19.73 2.52
N ASN A 123 -7.12 -20.03 3.73
CA ASN A 123 -6.60 -21.09 4.56
C ASN A 123 -6.98 -22.47 4.01
#